data_AF-A0A519KWF6-F1
#
_entry.id   AF-A0A519KWF6-F1
#
_cell.length_a   1.000
_cell.length_b   1.000
_cell.length_c   1.000
_cell.angle_alpha   90.00
_cell.angle_beta   90.00
_cell.angle_gamma   90.00
#
_symmetry.space_group_name_H-M   'P 1'
#
loop_
_entity.id
_entity.type
_entity.pdbx_description
1 polymer ?
#
loop_
_entity_poly.entity_id
_entity_poly.type
_entity_poly.pdbx_seq_one_letter_code
_entity_poly.pdbx_strand_id
1 'polypeptide(L)' 'TSDPNSANSQFFICLDDATFLDRQYTVWGEVIEGMDNVDALPKGEPPRAPGKIVKATVN' A
#
# COMPACT_ATOMS: atom_id res chain seq x y z
N THR A 1 -17.29 9.46 -9.62
CA THR A 1 -16.61 9.12 -10.89
C THR A 1 -15.34 8.39 -10.56
N SER A 2 -15.18 7.17 -11.08
CA SER A 2 -13.91 6.46 -11.05
C SER A 2 -13.11 6.93 -12.26
N ASP A 3 -11.93 7.51 -12.04
CA ASP A 3 -11.02 7.88 -13.12
C ASP A 3 -9.81 6.92 -13.10
N PRO A 4 -9.69 6.01 -14.08
CA PRO A 4 -8.61 5.03 -14.12
C PRO A 4 -7.21 5.65 -14.25
N ASN A 5 -7.10 6.92 -14.68
CA ASN A 5 -5.83 7.62 -14.85
C ASN A 5 -5.57 8.65 -13.74
N SER A 6 -6.21 8.49 -12.57
CA SER A 6 -6.06 9.40 -11.42
C SER A 6 -4.90 9.05 -10.48
N ALA A 7 -4.20 7.93 -10.72
CA ALA A 7 -3.06 7.52 -9.90
C ALA A 7 -1.95 8.58 -9.91
N ASN A 8 -1.41 8.89 -8.73
CA ASN A 8 -0.32 9.85 -8.56
C ASN A 8 0.71 9.29 -7.57
N SER A 9 0.79 9.83 -6.34
CA SER A 9 1.83 9.47 -5.37
C SER A 9 1.38 8.45 -4.32
N GLN A 10 0.09 8.11 -4.27
CA GLN A 10 -0.45 7.18 -3.29
C GLN A 10 -0.25 5.74 -3.76
N PHE A 11 0.18 4.88 -2.86
CA PHE A 11 0.27 3.44 -3.06
C PHE A 11 -0.22 2.72 -1.80
N PHE A 12 -0.48 1.43 -1.91
CA PHE A 12 -0.84 0.56 -0.80
C PHE A 12 -0.13 -0.79 -0.94
N ILE A 13 -0.05 -1.51 0.17
CA ILE A 13 0.44 -2.89 0.23
C ILE A 13 -0.75 -3.74 0.67
N CYS A 14 -1.05 -4.81 -0.05
CA CYS A 14 -2.10 -5.75 0.33
C CYS A 14 -1.64 -6.56 1.54
N LEU A 15 -2.45 -6.61 2.60
CA LEU A 15 -2.17 -7.43 3.80
C LEU A 15 -2.61 -8.89 3.63
N ASP A 16 -3.43 -9.16 2.62
CA ASP A 16 -3.96 -10.48 2.28
C ASP A 16 -4.34 -10.49 0.79
N ASP A 17 -4.78 -11.64 0.28
CA ASP A 17 -5.22 -11.81 -1.10
C ASP A 17 -6.32 -10.81 -1.49
N ALA A 18 -6.02 -9.97 -2.49
CA ALA A 18 -6.90 -8.89 -2.93
C ALA A 18 -7.28 -9.02 -4.42
N THR A 19 -7.63 -10.23 -4.85
CA THR A 19 -7.99 -10.56 -6.25
C THR A 19 -9.15 -9.72 -6.80
N PHE A 20 -9.99 -9.15 -5.93
CA PHE A 20 -11.04 -8.22 -6.31
C PHE A 20 -10.49 -6.90 -6.90
N LEU A 21 -9.22 -6.56 -6.68
CA LEU A 21 -8.56 -5.37 -7.21
C LEU A 21 -7.89 -5.61 -8.57
N ASP A 22 -7.87 -6.86 -9.04
CA ASP A 22 -7.24 -7.22 -10.30
C ASP A 22 -7.85 -6.42 -11.46
N ARG A 23 -6.98 -5.88 -12.32
CA ARG A 23 -7.33 -5.02 -13.47
C ARG A 23 -7.99 -3.69 -13.11
N GLN A 24 -8.13 -3.37 -11.82
CA GLN A 24 -8.59 -2.07 -11.32
C GLN A 24 -7.43 -1.20 -10.83
N TYR A 25 -6.35 -1.83 -10.36
CA TYR A 25 -5.13 -1.16 -9.92
C TYR A 25 -3.90 -1.72 -10.63
N THR A 26 -2.91 -0.85 -10.83
CA THR A 26 -1.63 -1.23 -11.42
C THR A 26 -0.71 -1.81 -10.34
N VAL A 27 -0.42 -3.10 -10.42
CA VAL A 27 0.62 -3.74 -9.63
C VAL A 27 1.98 -3.43 -10.23
N TRP A 28 2.90 -2.87 -9.44
CA TRP A 28 4.25 -2.49 -9.89
C TRP A 28 5.39 -3.07 -9.03
N GLY A 29 5.08 -3.78 -7.95
CA GLY A 29 6.09 -4.38 -7.07
C GLY A 29 5.51 -5.38 -6.09
N GLU A 30 6.39 -6.13 -5.44
CA GLU A 30 6.11 -7.13 -4.41
C GLU A 30 7.05 -6.91 -3.22
N VAL A 31 6.56 -7.13 -2.00
CA VAL A 31 7.38 -7.08 -0.78
C VAL A 31 8.23 -8.35 -0.73
N ILE A 32 9.55 -8.20 -0.92
CA ILE A 32 10.48 -9.35 -0.86
C ILE A 32 10.87 -9.74 0.57
N GLU A 33 10.84 -8.79 1.51
CA GLU A 33 11.22 -8.98 2.92
C GLU A 33 10.46 -7.98 3.82
N GLY A 34 10.21 -8.36 5.08
CA GLY A 34 9.71 -7.46 6.14
C GLY A 34 8.20 -7.20 6.13
N MET A 35 7.39 -8.10 5.56
CA MET A 35 5.92 -8.00 5.54
C MET A 35 5.30 -7.96 6.95
N ASP A 36 5.93 -8.64 7.91
CA ASP A 36 5.62 -8.62 9.33
C ASP A 36 5.66 -7.19 9.94
N ASN A 37 6.50 -6.29 9.40
CA ASN A 37 6.48 -4.87 9.80
C ASN A 37 5.28 -4.11 9.19
N VAL A 38 4.85 -4.51 7.99
CA VAL A 38 3.67 -3.93 7.33
C VAL A 38 2.41 -4.33 8.11
N ASP A 39 2.31 -5.60 8.52
CA ASP A 39 1.20 -6.11 9.32
C ASP A 39 1.08 -5.48 10.71
N ALA A 40 2.21 -5.06 11.27
CA ALA A 40 2.28 -4.39 12.58
C ALA A 40 1.86 -2.92 12.56
N LEU A 41 1.56 -2.33 11.38
CA LEU A 41 1.17 -0.93 11.27
C LEU A 41 -0.14 -0.63 12.04
N PRO A 42 -0.25 0.56 12.69
CA PRO A 42 -1.45 0.95 13.41
C PRO A 42 -2.70 0.94 12.51
N LYS A 43 -3.72 0.17 12.88
CA LYS A 43 -4.98 0.02 12.15
C LYS A 43 -5.96 1.17 12.43
N GLY A 44 -6.71 1.59 11.41
CA GLY A 44 -7.77 2.60 11.49
C GLY A 44 -7.90 3.47 10.23
N GLU A 45 -9.00 4.20 10.09
CA GLU A 45 -9.29 5.05 8.93
C GLU A 45 -9.73 6.48 9.35
N PRO A 46 -8.81 7.41 9.66
CA PRO A 46 -7.38 7.21 9.88
C PRO A 46 -7.07 6.71 11.31
N PRO A 47 -5.92 6.03 11.53
CA PRO A 47 -5.51 5.63 12.87
C PRO A 47 -5.12 6.86 13.70
N ARG A 48 -5.32 6.80 15.03
CA ARG A 48 -4.98 7.91 15.95
C ARG A 48 -3.51 8.33 15.87
N ALA A 49 -2.62 7.37 15.62
CA ALA A 49 -1.20 7.58 15.40
C ALA A 49 -0.77 6.75 14.18
N PRO A 50 -0.78 7.32 12.96
CA PRO A 50 -0.36 6.60 11.76
C PRO A 50 1.13 6.27 11.78
N GLY A 51 1.48 5.12 11.19
CA GLY A 51 2.88 4.81 10.86
C GLY A 51 3.45 5.85 9.89
N LYS A 52 4.78 6.01 9.90
CA LYS A 52 5.48 6.99 9.07
C LYS A 52 6.55 6.31 8.24
N ILE A 53 6.56 6.58 6.93
CA ILE A 53 7.70 6.27 6.07
C ILE A 53 8.76 7.32 6.36
N VAL A 54 9.81 6.95 7.10
CA VAL A 54 10.91 7.86 7.48
C VAL A 54 11.82 8.14 6.28
N LYS A 55 12.04 7.14 5.42
CA LYS A 55 12.87 7.23 4.23
C LYS A 55 12.40 6.20 3.19
N ALA A 56 12.44 6.57 1.91
CA ALA A 56 12.34 5.66 0.78
C ALA A 56 13.56 5.88 -0.13
N THR A 57 14.20 4.83 -0.61
CA THR A 57 15.41 4.91 -1.46
C THR A 57 15.30 3.88 -2.58
N VAL A 58 15.80 4.23 -3.76
CA VAL A 58 15.96 3.33 -4.91
C VAL A 58 17.45 3.09 -5.08
N ASN A 59 17.84 1.82 -5.26
CA ASN A 59 19.23 1.41 -5.48
C ASN A 59 19.71 1.73 -6.89
#